data_AF-A0A843CED4-F1
#
_entry.id   AF-A0A843CED4-F1
#
_cell.length_a   1.000
_cell.length_b   1.000
_cell.length_c   1.000
_cell.angle_alpha   90.00
_cell.angle_beta   90.00
_cell.angle_gamma   90.00
#
_symmetry.space_group_name_H-M   'P 1'
#
loop_
_entity.id
_entity.type
_entity.pdbx_description
1 polymer ?
#
loop_
_entity_poly.entity_id
_entity_poly.type
_entity_poly.pdbx_seq_one_letter_code
_entity_poly.pdbx_strand_id
1 'polypeptide(L)'
;MIDGGLKSGELIKEARRAGVKVITRLNSNFVVVRFGAKFRKEDLISNVKPIKRMIDGECYVIYPFRRCIWQGTAGNLFLVRGEGYDDFIALFTTALNSKPETVIRKYKERSQIEQTNKELKSYLGIEGSYFRKKEKNYGSIFVLCLVYNFIQYVRLYLPDTSFKDVLDGISVYLLRERPPECVASLENAIERIFEDKGCERSN
;
A
#
# COMPACT_ATOMS: atom_id res chain seq x y z
N MET A 1 8.64 -6.01 1.96
CA MET A 1 8.22 -5.52 3.30
C MET A 1 7.00 -6.32 3.69
N ILE A 2 6.89 -6.71 4.97
CA ILE A 2 5.79 -7.54 5.49
C ILE A 2 5.26 -6.93 6.79
N ASP A 3 3.98 -7.17 7.08
CA ASP A 3 3.32 -6.68 8.29
C ASP A 3 2.79 -7.82 9.19
N GLY A 4 2.41 -7.44 10.42
CA GLY A 4 1.72 -8.20 11.47
C GLY A 4 1.71 -9.71 11.34
N GLY A 5 0.78 -10.20 10.53
CA GLY A 5 0.35 -11.60 10.46
C GLY A 5 1.19 -12.53 9.58
N LEU A 6 2.12 -12.03 8.76
CA LEU A 6 2.91 -12.87 7.82
C LEU A 6 4.33 -13.20 8.32
N LYS A 7 4.60 -12.96 9.61
CA LYS A 7 5.95 -13.02 10.19
C LYS A 7 6.28 -14.41 10.74
N SER A 8 6.54 -15.37 9.85
CA SER A 8 7.13 -16.65 10.27
C SER A 8 8.65 -16.61 10.14
N GLY A 9 9.34 -17.31 11.04
CA GLY A 9 10.80 -17.47 10.96
C GLY A 9 11.22 -18.19 9.67
N GLU A 10 10.33 -19.03 9.11
CA GLU A 10 10.53 -19.72 7.84
C GLU A 10 10.53 -18.77 6.65
N LEU A 11 9.54 -17.87 6.55
CA LEU A 11 9.44 -16.89 5.48
C LEU A 11 10.67 -15.97 5.44
N ILE A 12 11.16 -15.57 6.62
CA ILE A 12 12.36 -14.74 6.71
C ILE A 12 13.61 -15.52 6.28
N LYS A 13 13.71 -16.80 6.65
CA LYS A 13 14.81 -17.68 6.21
C LYS A 13 14.78 -17.89 4.71
N GLU A 14 13.61 -18.11 4.13
CA GLU A 14 13.43 -18.29 2.68
C GLU A 14 13.77 -17.01 1.92
N ALA A 15 13.25 -15.85 2.34
CA ALA A 15 13.61 -14.57 1.76
C ALA A 15 15.13 -14.35 1.79
N ARG A 16 15.79 -14.69 2.90
CA ARG A 16 17.26 -14.60 3.00
C ARG A 16 17.96 -15.54 2.01
N ARG A 17 17.50 -16.79 1.85
CA ARG A 17 18.07 -17.75 0.88
C ARG A 17 17.92 -17.23 -0.55
N ALA A 18 16.82 -16.56 -0.86
CA ALA A 18 16.57 -15.93 -2.16
C ALA A 18 17.29 -14.58 -2.35
N GLY A 19 18.11 -14.13 -1.39
CA GLY A 19 18.78 -12.83 -1.46
C GLY A 19 17.86 -11.62 -1.26
N VAL A 20 16.61 -11.84 -0.85
CA VAL A 20 15.61 -10.80 -0.64
C VAL A 20 15.78 -10.18 0.75
N LYS A 21 15.91 -8.85 0.78
CA LYS A 21 15.99 -8.07 2.02
C LYS A 21 14.58 -7.85 2.58
N VAL A 22 14.43 -8.10 3.88
CA VAL A 22 13.15 -7.99 4.59
C VAL A 22 13.17 -6.77 5.48
N ILE A 23 12.04 -6.08 5.53
CA ILE A 23 11.70 -5.05 6.53
C ILE A 23 10.33 -5.43 7.08
N THR A 24 10.21 -5.46 8.41
CA THR A 24 8.98 -5.81 9.10
C THR A 24 8.86 -5.04 10.41
N ARG A 25 7.63 -4.70 10.80
CA ARG A 25 7.34 -4.30 12.18
C ARG A 25 7.41 -5.51 13.09
N LEU A 26 7.84 -5.38 14.34
CA LEU A 26 7.69 -6.41 15.37
C LEU A 26 6.52 -6.05 16.29
N ASN A 27 5.90 -7.06 16.90
CA ASN A 27 4.83 -6.85 17.89
C ASN A 27 5.44 -6.29 19.18
N SER A 28 4.64 -5.65 20.03
CA SER A 28 5.11 -4.98 21.26
C SER A 28 5.88 -5.91 22.21
N ASN A 29 5.53 -7.19 22.24
CA ASN A 29 6.16 -8.22 23.07
C ASN A 29 7.39 -8.89 22.44
N PHE A 30 8.01 -8.27 21.43
CA PHE A 30 9.16 -8.86 20.76
C PHE A 30 10.32 -9.13 21.74
N VAL A 31 11.12 -10.15 21.40
CA VAL A 31 12.39 -10.44 22.06
C VAL A 31 13.43 -10.64 20.97
N VAL A 32 14.52 -9.89 21.05
CA VAL A 32 15.70 -10.09 20.19
C VAL A 32 16.88 -10.54 21.02
N VAL A 33 17.82 -11.25 20.40
CA VAL A 33 19.04 -11.74 21.07
C VAL A 33 20.25 -11.02 20.50
N ARG A 34 21.16 -10.55 21.36
CA ARG A 34 22.48 -10.05 20.95
C ARG A 34 23.53 -10.61 21.90
N PHE A 35 24.54 -11.29 21.35
CA PHE A 35 25.60 -11.95 22.13
C PHE A 35 25.06 -12.87 23.23
N GLY A 36 24.02 -13.66 22.93
CA GLY A 36 23.39 -14.59 23.89
C GLY A 36 22.40 -13.96 24.88
N ALA A 37 22.44 -12.63 25.06
CA ALA A 37 21.51 -11.92 25.94
C ALA A 37 20.21 -11.54 25.21
N LYS A 38 19.08 -11.65 25.91
CA LYS A 38 17.74 -11.26 25.42
C LYS A 38 17.48 -9.79 25.71
N PHE A 39 16.88 -9.09 24.74
CA PHE A 39 16.50 -7.69 24.83
C PHE A 39 15.04 -7.50 24.42
N ARG A 40 14.31 -6.73 25.22
CA ARG A 40 12.96 -6.23 25.01
C ARG A 40 12.99 -4.73 24.77
N LYS A 41 11.82 -4.15 24.51
CA LYS A 41 11.66 -2.71 24.27
C LYS A 41 12.26 -1.85 25.39
N GLU A 42 11.99 -2.19 26.63
CA GLU A 42 12.43 -1.46 27.82
C GLU A 42 13.97 -1.51 27.95
N ASP A 43 14.57 -2.68 27.67
CA ASP A 43 16.03 -2.85 27.69
C ASP A 43 16.70 -1.96 26.64
N LEU A 44 16.09 -1.83 25.46
CA LEU A 44 16.63 -0.98 24.40
C LEU A 44 16.54 0.50 24.76
N ILE A 45 15.43 0.94 25.37
CA ILE A 45 15.26 2.33 25.80
C ILE A 45 16.28 2.68 26.88
N SER A 46 16.57 1.76 27.81
CA SER A 46 17.50 1.98 28.91
C SER A 46 18.98 1.89 28.49
N ASN A 47 19.32 1.01 27.54
CA ASN A 47 20.72 0.68 27.24
C ASN A 47 21.23 1.23 25.90
N VAL A 48 20.37 1.78 25.04
CA VAL A 48 20.76 2.29 23.71
C VAL A 48 20.62 3.79 23.67
N LYS A 49 21.67 4.48 23.21
CA LYS A 49 21.61 5.93 23.01
C LYS A 49 20.70 6.28 21.82
N PRO A 50 19.66 7.12 22.02
CA PRO A 50 18.79 7.51 20.93
C PRO A 50 19.48 8.48 19.98
N ILE A 51 19.05 8.47 18.72
CA ILE A 51 19.36 9.48 17.71
C ILE A 51 18.07 10.18 17.28
N LYS A 52 18.17 11.48 16.98
CA LYS A 52 17.11 12.25 16.34
C LYS A 52 17.37 12.38 14.85
N ARG A 53 16.35 12.20 14.02
CA ARG A 53 16.44 12.31 12.55
C ARG A 53 15.19 12.96 11.98
N MET A 54 15.40 13.84 11.00
CA MET A 54 14.34 14.35 10.14
C MET A 54 14.18 13.42 8.95
N ILE A 55 12.98 12.87 8.75
CA ILE A 55 12.68 11.97 7.63
C ILE A 55 11.37 12.46 7.01
N ASP A 56 11.45 12.90 5.76
CA ASP A 56 10.30 13.37 4.97
C ASP A 56 9.48 14.45 5.70
N GLY A 57 10.17 15.41 6.33
CA GLY A 57 9.56 16.53 7.06
C GLY A 57 9.19 16.26 8.52
N GLU A 58 9.23 15.00 8.97
CA GLU A 58 8.85 14.61 10.34
C GLU A 58 10.09 14.31 11.20
N CYS A 59 10.04 14.69 12.48
CA CYS A 59 11.08 14.37 13.45
C CYS A 59 10.86 12.98 14.07
N TYR A 60 11.92 12.17 14.10
CA TYR A 60 11.92 10.82 14.67
C TYR A 60 12.96 10.67 15.76
N VAL A 61 12.56 10.04 16.87
CA VAL A 61 13.46 9.50 17.89
C VAL A 61 13.68 8.02 17.59
N ILE A 62 14.93 7.62 17.43
CA ILE A 62 15.29 6.28 16.99
C ILE A 62 16.30 5.68 17.96
N TYR A 63 16.06 4.46 18.45
CA TYR A 63 17.03 3.66 19.19
C TYR A 63 17.59 2.57 18.26
N PRO A 64 18.80 2.76 17.72
CA PRO A 64 19.39 1.81 16.78
C PRO A 64 20.04 0.63 17.49
N PHE A 65 19.47 -0.56 17.31
CA PHE A 65 20.00 -1.81 17.87
C PHE A 65 20.46 -2.75 16.74
N ARG A 66 21.74 -2.65 16.40
CA ARG A 66 22.33 -3.39 15.28
C ARG A 66 22.82 -4.77 15.68
N ARG A 67 22.94 -5.65 14.68
CA ARG A 67 23.51 -7.01 14.79
C ARG A 67 22.78 -7.87 15.84
N CYS A 68 21.46 -7.82 15.84
CA CYS A 68 20.63 -8.65 16.70
C CYS A 68 20.05 -9.83 15.92
N ILE A 69 19.58 -10.83 16.65
CA ILE A 69 18.94 -12.02 16.12
C ILE A 69 17.48 -12.02 16.54
N TRP A 70 16.59 -12.21 15.57
CA TRP A 70 15.17 -12.42 15.81
C TRP A 70 14.70 -13.65 15.05
N GLN A 71 14.03 -14.58 15.74
CA GLN A 71 13.59 -15.87 15.18
C GLN A 71 14.70 -16.63 14.40
N GLY A 72 15.92 -16.63 14.94
CA GLY A 72 17.08 -17.28 14.31
C GLY A 72 17.66 -16.55 13.09
N THR A 73 17.19 -15.34 12.78
CA THR A 73 17.70 -14.52 11.67
C THR A 73 18.45 -13.31 12.18
N ALA A 74 19.67 -13.10 11.67
CA ALA A 74 20.46 -11.91 11.94
C ALA A 74 19.92 -10.68 11.20
N GLY A 75 19.87 -9.55 11.89
CA GLY A 75 19.38 -8.30 11.35
C GLY A 75 19.72 -7.10 12.23
N ASN A 76 19.06 -5.99 11.93
CA ASN A 76 19.07 -4.78 12.74
C ASN A 76 17.65 -4.47 13.19
N LEU A 77 17.51 -4.02 14.42
CA LEU A 77 16.27 -3.53 15.01
C LEU A 77 16.37 -2.03 15.25
N PHE A 78 15.34 -1.30 14.89
CA PHE A 78 15.19 0.13 15.16
C PHE A 78 13.89 0.32 15.94
N LEU A 79 13.95 0.79 17.19
CA LEU A 79 12.76 1.34 17.84
C LEU A 79 12.61 2.78 17.38
N VAL A 80 11.46 3.09 16.78
CA VAL A 80 11.20 4.36 16.11
C VAL A 80 9.94 4.97 16.70
N ARG A 81 10.02 6.24 17.11
CA ARG A 81 8.85 7.03 17.50
C ARG A 81 8.88 8.34 16.72
N GLY A 82 7.83 8.57 15.93
CA GLY A 82 7.61 9.83 15.23
C GLY A 82 7.01 10.89 16.15
N GLU A 83 7.08 12.14 15.72
CA GLU A 83 6.38 13.26 16.34
C GLU A 83 4.86 13.03 16.32
N GLY A 84 4.19 13.25 17.46
CA GLY A 84 2.74 13.01 17.61
C GLY A 84 2.32 11.57 17.92
N TYR A 85 3.26 10.62 18.04
CA TYR A 85 2.97 9.25 18.46
C TYR A 85 3.44 8.99 19.90
N ASP A 86 2.54 8.42 20.70
CA ASP A 86 2.82 8.11 22.11
C ASP A 86 3.78 6.93 22.30
N ASP A 87 3.80 6.00 21.34
CA ASP A 87 4.56 4.75 21.47
C ASP A 87 5.58 4.49 20.35
N PHE A 88 6.58 3.66 20.67
CA PHE A 88 7.60 3.19 19.75
C PHE A 88 7.11 2.02 18.90
N ILE A 89 7.47 2.07 17.62
CA ILE A 89 7.35 0.98 16.67
C ILE A 89 8.70 0.29 16.54
N ALA A 90 8.72 -1.02 16.69
CA ALA A 90 9.88 -1.86 16.47
C ALA A 90 9.99 -2.25 14.99
N LEU A 91 10.99 -1.76 14.26
CA LEU A 91 11.26 -2.11 12.86
C LEU A 91 12.50 -3.01 12.77
N PHE A 92 12.31 -4.24 12.31
CA PHE A 92 13.39 -5.18 12.07
C PHE A 92 13.71 -5.27 10.58
N THR A 93 15.00 -5.32 10.24
CA THR A 93 15.46 -5.54 8.87
C THR A 93 16.60 -6.54 8.79
N THR A 94 16.60 -7.36 7.74
CA THR A 94 17.74 -8.23 7.39
C THR A 94 18.82 -7.50 6.59
N ALA A 95 18.57 -6.25 6.18
CA ALA A 95 19.53 -5.43 5.47
C ALA A 95 20.56 -4.81 6.44
N LEU A 96 21.64 -5.54 6.71
CA LEU A 96 22.62 -5.21 7.76
C LEU A 96 23.32 -3.84 7.58
N ASN A 97 23.44 -3.38 6.34
CA ASN A 97 24.10 -2.11 5.99
C ASN A 97 23.11 -0.94 5.86
N SER A 98 21.81 -1.17 6.02
CA SER A 98 20.81 -0.12 5.86
C SER A 98 20.85 0.89 7.01
N LYS A 99 20.72 2.16 6.64
CA LYS A 99 20.53 3.25 7.61
C LYS A 99 19.08 3.25 8.12
N PRO A 100 18.83 3.69 9.38
CA PRO A 100 17.47 3.77 9.93
C PRO A 100 16.50 4.55 9.03
N GLU A 101 16.95 5.66 8.46
CA GLU A 101 16.16 6.56 7.61
C GLU A 101 15.64 5.83 6.36
N THR A 102 16.50 5.01 5.74
CA THR A 102 16.12 4.17 4.59
C THR A 102 15.07 3.14 4.96
N VAL A 103 15.20 2.51 6.13
CA VAL A 103 14.26 1.49 6.61
C VAL A 103 12.91 2.09 6.95
N ILE A 104 12.90 3.25 7.61
CA ILE A 104 11.68 3.98 7.96
C ILE A 104 10.94 4.43 6.70
N ARG A 105 11.63 5.07 5.74
CA ARG A 105 11.01 5.50 4.47
C ARG A 105 10.41 4.31 3.71
N LYS A 106 11.16 3.20 3.62
CA LYS A 106 10.66 1.97 3.00
C LYS A 106 9.48 1.36 3.75
N TYR A 107 9.43 1.48 5.07
CA TYR A 107 8.28 1.02 5.84
C TYR A 107 7.05 1.93 5.65
N LYS A 108 7.24 3.24 5.43
CA LYS A 108 6.14 4.17 5.11
C LYS A 108 5.44 3.80 3.80
N GLU A 109 6.15 3.19 2.83
CA GLU A 109 5.54 2.68 1.58
C GLU A 109 4.43 1.62 1.85
N ARG A 110 4.31 1.06 3.07
CA ARG A 110 3.22 0.12 3.43
C ARG A 110 1.84 0.73 3.24
N SER A 111 1.68 2.02 3.53
CA SER A 111 0.39 2.70 3.36
C SER A 111 -0.08 2.68 1.90
N GLN A 112 0.84 2.58 0.93
CA GLN A 112 0.49 2.46 -0.47
C GLN A 112 -0.28 1.16 -0.74
N ILE A 113 0.08 0.05 -0.08
CA ILE A 113 -0.64 -1.24 -0.23
C ILE A 113 -2.08 -1.10 0.29
N GLU A 114 -2.27 -0.44 1.43
CA GLU A 114 -3.61 -0.18 1.99
C GLU A 114 -4.43 0.74 1.10
N GLN A 115 -3.80 1.79 0.56
CA GLN A 115 -4.42 2.69 -0.41
C GLN A 115 -4.81 1.97 -1.70
N THR A 116 -3.93 1.11 -2.24
CA THR A 116 -4.23 0.25 -3.39
C THR A 116 -5.45 -0.62 -3.15
N ASN A 117 -5.53 -1.28 -2.00
CA ASN A 117 -6.68 -2.10 -1.64
C ASN A 117 -7.96 -1.26 -1.56
N LYS A 118 -7.89 -0.07 -0.98
CA LYS A 118 -9.03 0.85 -0.91
C LYS A 118 -9.50 1.28 -2.31
N GLU A 119 -8.58 1.67 -3.18
CA GLU A 119 -8.89 2.12 -4.54
C GLU A 119 -9.48 1.00 -5.40
N LEU A 120 -8.90 -0.21 -5.35
CA LEU A 120 -9.42 -1.39 -6.05
C LEU A 120 -10.86 -1.74 -5.63
N LYS A 121 -11.16 -1.63 -4.33
CA LYS A 121 -12.50 -1.90 -3.80
C LYS A 121 -13.49 -0.79 -4.14
N SER A 122 -13.13 0.45 -3.83
CA SER A 122 -14.06 1.59 -3.90
C SER A 122 -14.28 2.11 -5.32
N TYR A 123 -13.28 2.07 -6.19
CA TYR A 123 -13.38 2.65 -7.54
C TYR A 123 -13.48 1.60 -8.64
N LEU A 124 -12.79 0.47 -8.48
CA LEU A 124 -12.80 -0.61 -9.47
C LEU A 124 -13.76 -1.76 -9.11
N GLY A 125 -14.43 -1.69 -7.96
CA GLY A 125 -15.51 -2.62 -7.61
C GLY A 125 -15.06 -4.09 -7.52
N ILE A 126 -13.79 -4.35 -7.16
CA ILE A 126 -13.19 -5.70 -7.19
C ILE A 126 -13.94 -6.75 -6.35
N GLU A 127 -14.72 -6.31 -5.36
CA GLU A 127 -15.54 -7.16 -4.48
C GLU A 127 -17.04 -7.17 -4.88
N GLY A 128 -17.44 -6.42 -5.91
CA GLY A 128 -18.85 -6.18 -6.26
C GLY A 128 -19.41 -7.07 -7.37
N SER A 129 -18.56 -7.72 -8.17
CA SER A 129 -18.98 -8.48 -9.36
C SER A 129 -18.49 -9.92 -9.32
N TYR A 130 -19.33 -10.83 -8.82
CA TYR A 130 -19.04 -12.27 -8.84
C TYR A 130 -19.75 -12.94 -10.02
N PHE A 131 -18.96 -13.39 -10.99
CA PHE A 131 -19.39 -14.37 -11.96
C PHE A 131 -19.70 -15.71 -11.28
N ARG A 132 -20.69 -16.44 -11.81
CA ARG A 132 -21.06 -17.78 -11.31
C ARG A 132 -19.91 -18.80 -11.38
N LYS A 133 -18.97 -18.62 -12.32
CA LYS A 133 -17.81 -19.50 -12.51
C LYS A 133 -16.56 -18.89 -11.90
N LYS A 134 -15.83 -19.69 -11.13
CA LYS A 134 -14.62 -19.29 -10.39
C LYS A 134 -13.53 -18.74 -11.31
N GLU A 135 -13.33 -19.36 -12.48
CA GLU A 135 -12.30 -18.97 -13.46
C GLU A 135 -12.56 -17.56 -14.01
N LYS A 136 -13.83 -17.21 -14.22
CA LYS A 136 -14.23 -15.87 -14.66
C LYS A 136 -13.98 -14.82 -13.58
N ASN A 137 -14.14 -15.17 -12.30
CA ASN A 137 -13.78 -14.27 -11.20
C ASN A 137 -12.28 -13.99 -11.17
N TYR A 138 -11.44 -15.01 -11.34
CA TYR A 138 -9.99 -14.80 -11.43
C TYR A 138 -9.58 -13.94 -12.61
N GLY A 139 -10.17 -14.19 -13.78
CA GLY A 139 -9.94 -13.36 -14.98
C GLY A 139 -10.33 -11.90 -14.75
N SER A 140 -11.50 -11.66 -14.15
CA SER A 140 -11.99 -10.31 -13.82
C SER A 140 -11.05 -9.57 -12.86
N ILE A 141 -10.69 -10.22 -11.75
CA ILE A 141 -9.74 -9.68 -10.76
C ILE A 141 -8.43 -9.31 -11.42
N PHE A 142 -7.89 -10.19 -12.28
CA PHE A 142 -6.65 -9.93 -12.99
C PHE A 142 -6.75 -8.70 -13.90
N VAL A 143 -7.83 -8.57 -14.67
CA VAL A 143 -8.05 -7.40 -15.54
C VAL A 143 -8.16 -6.11 -14.73
N LEU A 144 -8.92 -6.11 -13.62
CA LEU A 144 -9.04 -4.94 -12.75
C LEU A 144 -7.68 -4.53 -12.15
N CYS A 145 -6.85 -5.48 -11.76
CA CYS A 145 -5.48 -5.21 -11.31
C CYS A 145 -4.60 -4.61 -12.43
N LEU A 146 -4.77 -5.04 -13.68
CA LEU A 146 -4.06 -4.44 -14.82
C LEU A 146 -4.52 -3.01 -15.08
N VAL A 147 -5.83 -2.76 -15.05
CA VAL A 147 -6.41 -1.41 -15.18
C VAL A 147 -5.89 -0.49 -14.07
N TYR A 148 -5.85 -0.99 -12.83
CA TYR A 148 -5.26 -0.26 -11.71
C TYR A 148 -3.80 0.15 -11.98
N ASN A 149 -2.96 -0.80 -12.39
CA ASN A 149 -1.56 -0.54 -12.69
C ASN A 149 -1.38 0.46 -13.84
N PHE A 150 -2.23 0.39 -14.87
CA PHE A 150 -2.23 1.35 -15.96
C PHE A 150 -2.57 2.77 -15.49
N ILE A 151 -3.63 2.92 -14.69
CA ILE A 151 -4.03 4.23 -14.14
C ILE A 151 -2.94 4.81 -13.26
N GLN A 152 -2.32 3.99 -12.40
CA GLN A 152 -1.19 4.43 -11.57
C GLN A 152 0.00 4.86 -12.42
N TYR A 153 0.29 4.15 -13.52
CA TYR A 153 1.35 4.53 -14.45
C TYR A 153 1.05 5.87 -15.12
N VAL A 154 -0.17 6.09 -15.62
CA VAL A 154 -0.58 7.38 -16.21
C VAL A 154 -0.48 8.51 -15.20
N ARG A 155 -0.89 8.26 -13.96
CA ARG A 155 -0.85 9.24 -12.87
C ARG A 155 0.56 9.73 -12.56
N LEU A 156 1.62 8.96 -12.84
CA LEU A 156 3.01 9.43 -12.70
C LEU A 156 3.32 10.66 -13.57
N TYR A 157 2.57 10.85 -14.66
CA TYR A 157 2.72 11.98 -15.59
C TYR A 157 1.72 13.11 -15.33
N LEU A 158 0.78 12.91 -14.40
CA LEU A 158 -0.27 13.86 -14.02
C LEU A 158 -0.15 14.17 -12.52
N PRO A 159 0.84 14.98 -12.12
CA PRO A 159 1.03 15.34 -10.71
C PRO A 159 -0.26 15.98 -10.16
N ASP A 160 -0.49 15.79 -8.85
CA ASP A 160 -1.64 16.33 -8.10
C ASP A 160 -3.04 15.81 -8.52
N THR A 161 -3.11 14.85 -9.43
CA THR A 161 -4.37 14.25 -9.86
C THR A 161 -4.68 13.00 -9.02
N SER A 162 -5.92 12.81 -8.55
CA SER A 162 -6.27 11.62 -7.77
C SER A 162 -6.46 10.40 -8.68
N PHE A 163 -6.40 9.19 -8.11
CA PHE A 163 -6.69 7.96 -8.88
C PHE A 163 -8.07 8.03 -9.55
N LYS A 164 -9.07 8.54 -8.82
CA LYS A 164 -10.45 8.69 -9.31
C LYS A 164 -10.50 9.64 -10.51
N ASP A 165 -9.82 10.78 -10.43
CA ASP A 165 -9.85 11.77 -11.52
C ASP A 165 -9.25 11.22 -12.81
N VAL A 166 -8.16 10.45 -12.71
CA VAL A 166 -7.55 9.78 -13.88
C VAL A 166 -8.48 8.70 -14.43
N LEU A 167 -9.10 7.89 -13.55
CA LEU A 167 -10.07 6.87 -13.96
C LEU A 167 -11.28 7.50 -14.68
N ASP A 168 -11.85 8.56 -14.12
CA ASP A 168 -12.99 9.28 -14.68
C ASP A 168 -12.60 9.90 -16.03
N GLY A 169 -11.45 10.56 -16.12
CA GLY A 169 -10.95 11.16 -17.35
C GLY A 169 -10.74 10.14 -18.48
N ILE A 170 -10.12 9.00 -18.17
CA ILE A 170 -9.96 7.90 -19.15
C ILE A 170 -11.33 7.33 -19.55
N SER A 171 -12.24 7.17 -18.60
CA SER A 171 -13.58 6.65 -18.87
C SER A 171 -14.35 7.57 -19.82
N VAL A 172 -14.33 8.88 -19.57
CA VAL A 172 -14.94 9.89 -20.45
C VAL A 172 -14.30 9.88 -21.84
N TYR A 173 -12.96 9.81 -21.91
CA TYR A 173 -12.25 9.73 -23.18
C TYR A 173 -12.66 8.49 -23.99
N LEU A 174 -12.69 7.31 -23.36
CA LEU A 174 -13.08 6.06 -24.02
C LEU A 174 -14.53 6.08 -24.47
N LEU A 175 -15.44 6.63 -23.66
CA LEU A 175 -16.84 6.80 -24.03
C LEU A 175 -17.01 7.73 -25.23
N ARG A 176 -16.18 8.77 -25.34
CA ARG A 176 -16.22 9.69 -26.48
C ARG A 176 -15.65 9.07 -27.75
N GLU A 177 -14.50 8.41 -27.66
CA GLU A 177 -13.81 7.86 -28.84
C GLU A 177 -14.45 6.55 -29.34
N ARG A 178 -15.01 5.76 -28.42
CA ARG A 178 -15.67 4.47 -28.70
C ARG A 178 -16.87 4.27 -27.77
N PRO A 179 -17.97 5.00 -28.01
CA PRO A 179 -19.19 4.83 -27.21
C PRO A 179 -19.69 3.38 -27.34
N PRO A 180 -19.98 2.70 -26.22
CA PRO A 180 -20.69 1.44 -26.26
C PRO A 180 -22.06 1.62 -26.91
N GLU A 181 -22.59 0.60 -27.58
CA GLU A 181 -23.91 0.65 -28.23
C GLU A 181 -25.04 1.06 -27.26
N CYS A 182 -24.91 0.75 -25.97
CA CYS A 182 -25.87 1.15 -24.95
C CYS A 182 -25.85 2.66 -24.64
N VAL A 183 -24.72 3.34 -24.84
CA VAL A 183 -24.61 4.80 -24.67
C VAL A 183 -25.27 5.51 -25.86
N ALA A 184 -25.04 5.03 -27.08
CA ALA A 184 -25.77 5.50 -28.26
C ALA A 184 -27.28 5.25 -28.12
N SER A 185 -27.68 4.12 -27.54
CA SER A 185 -29.09 3.81 -27.25
C SER A 185 -29.69 4.75 -26.20
N LEU A 186 -28.91 5.17 -25.20
CA LEU A 186 -29.33 6.11 -24.17
C LEU A 186 -29.42 7.54 -24.73
N GLU A 187 -28.47 7.98 -25.55
CA GLU A 187 -28.52 9.27 -26.24
C GLU A 187 -29.78 9.38 -27.10
N ASN A 188 -30.05 8.36 -27.92
CA ASN A 188 -31.29 8.29 -28.71
C ASN A 188 -32.56 8.33 -27.83
N ALA A 189 -32.55 7.70 -26.65
CA ALA A 189 -33.68 7.74 -25.72
C ALA A 189 -33.85 9.13 -25.09
N ILE A 190 -32.75 9.80 -24.76
CA ILE A 190 -32.74 11.16 -24.19
C ILE A 190 -33.21 12.17 -25.25
N GLU A 191 -32.71 12.09 -26.48
CA GLU A 191 -33.13 12.94 -27.59
C GLU A 191 -34.63 12.84 -27.85
N ARG A 192 -35.19 11.62 -27.88
CA ARG A 192 -36.65 11.41 -28.01
C ARG A 192 -37.44 12.06 -26.87
N ILE A 193 -36.93 12.01 -25.64
CA ILE A 193 -37.58 12.67 -24.49
C ILE A 193 -37.59 14.19 -24.65
N PHE A 194 -36.56 14.77 -25.27
CA PHE A 194 -36.49 16.22 -25.53
C PHE A 194 -37.25 16.64 -26.79
N GLU A 195 -37.36 15.79 -27.80
CA GLU A 195 -38.23 15.98 -28.96
C GLU A 195 -39.71 15.96 -28.55
N ASP A 196 -40.13 15.02 -27.70
CA ASP A 196 -41.51 14.93 -27.18
C ASP A 196 -41.89 16.15 -26.32
N LYS A 197 -40.92 16.77 -25.63
CA LYS A 197 -41.15 18.01 -24.86
C LYS A 197 -41.15 19.29 -25.71
N GLY A 198 -40.74 19.20 -26.97
CA GLY A 198 -40.82 20.31 -27.93
C GLY A 198 -42.19 20.48 -28.57
N CYS A 199 -43.12 19.53 -28.37
CA CYS A 199 -44.40 19.46 -29.07
C CYS A 199 -45.63 19.83 -28.19
N GLU A 200 -45.44 20.62 -27.13
CA GLU A 200 -46.54 21.29 -26.43
C GLU A 200 -46.45 22.81 -26.64
N ARG A 201 -46.89 23.29 -27.80
CA ARG A 201 -47.46 24.62 -28.03
C ARG A 201 -47.93 24.75 -29.48
N SER A 202 -49.23 24.57 -29.71
CA SER A 202 -50.22 25.67 -29.83
C SER A 202 -51.44 25.19 -30.62
N ASN A 203 -52.57 25.02 -29.93
CA ASN A 203 -53.92 25.21 -30.49
C ASN A 203 -54.56 26.37 -29.73
#